data_AF-A0A7Y5DZ04-F1
#
_entry.id   AF-A0A7Y5DZ04-F1
#
_cell.length_a   1.000
_cell.length_b   1.000
_cell.length_c   1.000
_cell.angle_alpha   90.00
_cell.angle_beta   90.00
_cell.angle_gamma   90.00
#
_symmetry.space_group_name_H-M   'P 1'
#
loop_
_entity.id
_entity.type
_entity.pdbx_description
1 polymer ?
#
loop_
_entity_poly.entity_id
_entity_poly.type
_entity_poly.pdbx_seq_one_letter_code
_entity_poly.pdbx_strand_id
1 'polypeptide(L)'
;MRIGWVGGLLRARVELEETAAAAGHELEVHSGDVRGRGAQELSKVVDRCDVVVIVIEVNSHGGALQAKHLARLRGRPAVVVRRSSSSTLRRVIASLEATAA
;
A
#
# COMPACT_ATOMS: atom_id res chain seq x y z
N MET A 1 12.47 3.96 -0.18
CA MET A 1 11.48 3.59 0.85
C MET A 1 10.84 2.27 0.47
N ARG A 2 10.28 1.56 1.44
CA ARG A 2 9.43 0.39 1.23
C ARG A 2 7.96 0.79 1.35
N ILE A 3 7.24 0.72 0.25
CA ILE A 3 5.84 1.15 0.12
C ILE A 3 4.93 -0.08 0.25
N GLY A 4 4.00 -0.05 1.18
CA GLY A 4 2.95 -1.07 1.30
C GLY A 4 1.76 -0.71 0.41
N TRP A 5 1.30 -1.62 -0.45
CA TRP A 5 0.14 -1.41 -1.32
C TRP A 5 -0.98 -2.39 -0.98
N VAL A 6 -2.03 -1.89 -0.34
CA VAL A 6 -3.12 -2.71 0.19
C VAL A 6 -4.39 -2.53 -0.63
N GLY A 7 -4.96 -3.64 -1.09
CA GLY A 7 -6.12 -3.61 -1.99
C GLY A 7 -5.72 -3.58 -3.47
N GLY A 8 -4.59 -4.16 -3.84
CA GLY A 8 -4.18 -4.26 -5.24
C GLY A 8 -4.75 -5.50 -5.93
N LEU A 9 -4.91 -5.42 -7.26
CA LEU A 9 -5.15 -6.60 -8.09
C LEU A 9 -3.82 -7.29 -8.42
N LEU A 10 -3.72 -8.60 -8.17
CA LEU A 10 -2.51 -9.38 -8.44
C LEU A 10 -2.01 -9.25 -9.90
N ARG A 11 -2.93 -9.08 -10.86
CA ARG A 11 -2.60 -8.92 -12.28
C ARG A 11 -1.78 -7.66 -12.60
N ALA A 12 -1.88 -6.62 -11.78
CA ALA A 12 -1.12 -5.37 -11.94
C ALA A 12 0.13 -5.31 -11.04
N ARG A 13 0.42 -6.39 -10.29
CA ARG A 13 1.50 -6.43 -9.31
C ARG A 13 2.86 -6.13 -9.95
N VAL A 14 3.16 -6.77 -11.08
CA VAL A 14 4.44 -6.59 -11.79
C VAL A 14 4.61 -5.14 -12.22
N GLU A 15 3.60 -4.54 -12.86
CA GLU A 15 3.64 -3.15 -13.32
C GLU A 15 3.81 -2.16 -12.15
N LEU A 16 3.15 -2.42 -11.01
CA LEU A 16 3.29 -1.59 -9.81
C LEU A 16 4.70 -1.73 -9.20
N GLU A 17 5.24 -2.93 -9.13
CA GLU A 17 6.61 -3.20 -8.64
C GLU A 17 7.65 -2.53 -9.52
N GLU A 18 7.54 -2.65 -10.85
CA GLU A 18 8.39 -1.95 -11.82
C GLU A 18 8.28 -0.43 -11.68
N THR A 19 7.06 0.08 -11.47
CA THR A 19 6.83 1.51 -11.27
C THR A 19 7.49 2.03 -10.00
N ALA A 20 7.43 1.28 -8.89
CA ALA A 20 8.12 1.64 -7.65
C ALA A 20 9.64 1.55 -7.80
N ALA A 21 10.13 0.46 -8.40
CA ALA A 21 11.55 0.24 -8.63
C ALA A 21 12.18 1.31 -9.53
N ALA A 22 11.46 1.73 -10.58
CA ALA A 22 11.89 2.82 -11.46
C ALA A 22 12.01 4.18 -10.73
N ALA A 23 11.31 4.34 -9.60
CA ALA A 23 11.44 5.51 -8.70
C ALA A 23 12.42 5.25 -7.53
N GLY A 24 13.18 4.16 -7.53
CA GLY A 24 14.12 3.83 -6.46
C GLY A 24 13.44 3.40 -5.15
N HIS A 25 12.26 2.81 -5.23
CA HIS A 25 11.50 2.32 -4.08
C HIS A 25 11.18 0.82 -4.20
N GLU A 26 10.92 0.20 -3.06
CA GLU A 26 10.43 -1.17 -2.99
C GLU A 26 8.92 -1.18 -2.79
N LEU A 27 8.23 -2.18 -3.33
CA LEU A 27 6.79 -2.34 -3.17
C LEU A 27 6.46 -3.69 -2.53
N GLU A 28 5.66 -3.65 -1.47
CA GLU A 28 5.04 -4.84 -0.87
C GLU A 28 3.54 -4.81 -1.11
N VAL A 29 3.01 -5.81 -1.81
CA VAL A 29 1.58 -5.85 -2.17
C VAL A 29 0.83 -6.81 -1.26
N HIS A 30 -0.27 -6.34 -0.69
CA HIS A 30 -1.25 -7.15 0.02
C HIS A 30 -2.63 -6.98 -0.62
N SER A 31 -3.36 -8.08 -0.82
CA SER A 31 -4.69 -8.06 -1.48
C SER A 31 -5.74 -7.28 -0.68
N GLY A 32 -5.52 -7.11 0.62
CA GLY A 32 -6.51 -6.55 1.56
C GLY A 32 -7.48 -7.61 2.11
N ASP A 33 -7.29 -8.89 1.75
CA ASP A 33 -8.02 -9.97 2.40
C ASP A 33 -7.45 -10.21 3.81
N VAL A 34 -8.28 -9.97 4.82
CA VAL A 34 -7.91 -10.11 6.24
C VAL A 34 -8.49 -11.37 6.88
N ARG A 35 -9.13 -12.26 6.11
CA ARG A 35 -9.66 -13.53 6.62
C ARG A 35 -8.54 -14.52 6.95
N GLY A 36 -8.78 -15.36 7.95
CA GLY A 36 -7.81 -16.36 8.41
C GLY A 36 -6.47 -15.72 8.81
N ARG A 37 -5.38 -16.12 8.16
CA ARG A 37 -4.04 -15.55 8.40
C ARG A 37 -3.82 -14.18 7.74
N GLY A 38 -4.74 -13.70 6.90
CA GLY A 38 -4.59 -12.45 6.15
C GLY A 38 -4.38 -11.21 7.03
N ALA A 39 -4.99 -11.16 8.22
CA ALA A 39 -4.76 -10.07 9.16
C ALA A 39 -3.31 -10.05 9.71
N GLN A 40 -2.73 -11.22 9.97
CA GLN A 40 -1.34 -11.33 10.43
C GLN A 40 -0.37 -10.98 9.31
N GLU A 41 -0.63 -11.44 8.09
CA GLU A 41 0.19 -11.11 6.91
C GLU A 41 0.14 -9.61 6.60
N LEU A 42 -1.04 -9.00 6.66
CA LEU A 42 -1.19 -7.54 6.54
C LEU A 42 -0.38 -6.81 7.61
N SER A 43 -0.41 -7.28 8.86
CA SER A 43 0.40 -6.66 9.93
C SER A 43 1.90 -6.75 9.62
N LYS A 44 2.39 -7.90 9.15
CA LYS A 44 3.81 -8.06 8.80
C LYS A 44 4.23 -7.15 7.65
N VAL A 45 3.36 -6.95 6.65
CA VAL A 45 3.60 -5.99 5.57
C VAL A 45 3.71 -4.58 6.12
N VAL A 46 2.72 -4.14 6.91
CA VAL A 46 2.72 -2.79 7.51
C VAL A 46 3.98 -2.55 8.36
N ASP A 47 4.46 -3.55 9.08
CA ASP A 47 5.65 -3.43 9.94
C ASP A 47 6.93 -3.14 9.17
N ARG A 48 7.07 -3.71 7.97
CA ARG A 48 8.23 -3.55 7.09
C ARG A 48 8.17 -2.27 6.25
N CYS A 49 6.99 -1.69 6.06
CA CYS A 49 6.80 -0.54 5.19
C CYS A 49 7.02 0.79 5.91
N ASP A 50 7.57 1.75 5.17
CA ASP A 50 7.73 3.14 5.62
C ASP A 50 6.41 3.91 5.48
N VAL A 51 5.63 3.59 4.45
CA VAL A 51 4.33 4.20 4.12
C VAL A 51 3.37 3.14 3.61
N VAL A 52 2.08 3.29 3.92
CA VAL A 52 1.03 2.37 3.49
C VAL A 52 0.04 3.08 2.57
N VAL A 53 -0.11 2.60 1.35
CA VAL A 53 -1.13 3.03 0.38
C VAL A 53 -2.31 2.07 0.43
N ILE A 54 -3.50 2.61 0.68
CA ILE A 54 -4.74 1.84 0.82
C ILE A 54 -5.64 2.17 -0.35
N VAL A 55 -5.81 1.21 -1.26
CA VAL A 55 -6.77 1.30 -2.36
C VAL A 55 -8.16 0.94 -1.84
N ILE A 56 -9.19 1.73 -2.16
CA ILE A 56 -10.56 1.49 -1.63
C ILE A 56 -11.56 0.95 -2.65
N GLU A 57 -11.31 1.05 -3.96
CA GLU A 57 -12.26 0.58 -4.98
C GLU A 57 -12.40 -0.94 -5.02
N VAL A 58 -11.31 -1.67 -4.75
CA VAL A 58 -11.25 -3.13 -4.86
C VAL A 58 -10.93 -3.82 -3.53
N ASN A 59 -10.65 -3.06 -2.48
CA ASN A 59 -10.41 -3.59 -1.14
C ASN A 59 -11.74 -3.75 -0.41
N SER A 60 -11.85 -4.79 0.39
CA SER A 60 -12.99 -4.92 1.29
C SER A 60 -13.00 -3.79 2.31
N HIS A 61 -14.19 -3.40 2.78
CA HIS A 61 -14.31 -2.35 3.81
C HIS A 61 -13.51 -2.73 5.07
N GLY A 62 -13.59 -3.99 5.51
CA GLY A 62 -12.82 -4.51 6.64
C GLY A 62 -11.31 -4.48 6.41
N GLY A 63 -10.85 -4.86 5.22
CA GLY A 63 -9.43 -4.80 4.85
C GLY A 63 -8.86 -3.38 4.84
N ALA A 64 -9.60 -2.42 4.28
CA ALA A 64 -9.21 -1.01 4.27
C ALA A 64 -9.15 -0.42 5.69
N LEU A 65 -10.16 -0.69 6.53
CA LEU A 65 -10.17 -0.25 7.92
C LEU A 65 -9.03 -0.87 8.73
N GLN A 66 -8.79 -2.18 8.55
CA GLN A 66 -7.71 -2.88 9.25
C GLN A 66 -6.33 -2.34 8.86
N ALA A 67 -6.10 -2.09 7.55
CA ALA A 67 -4.86 -1.51 7.07
C ALA A 67 -4.62 -0.11 7.66
N LYS A 68 -5.65 0.73 7.65
CA LYS A 68 -5.59 2.08 8.25
C LYS A 68 -5.34 2.01 9.76
N HIS A 69 -5.98 1.08 10.45
CA HIS A 69 -5.80 0.86 11.88
C HIS A 69 -4.36 0.45 12.20
N LEU A 70 -3.82 -0.55 11.49
CA LEU A 70 -2.45 -1.03 11.69
C LEU A 70 -1.42 0.05 11.39
N ALA A 71 -1.56 0.77 10.28
CA ALA A 71 -0.65 1.87 9.93
C ALA A 71 -0.60 2.92 11.06
N ARG A 72 -1.77 3.33 11.57
CA ARG A 72 -1.86 4.25 12.71
C ARG A 72 -1.21 3.69 13.97
N LEU A 73 -1.48 2.43 14.32
CA LEU A 73 -0.91 1.78 15.50
C LEU A 73 0.62 1.74 15.45
N ARG A 74 1.20 1.60 14.26
CA ARG A 74 2.65 1.52 14.05
C ARG A 74 3.30 2.87 13.71
N GLY A 75 2.55 3.97 13.78
CA GLY A 75 3.07 5.30 13.43
C GLY A 75 3.49 5.43 11.96
N ARG A 76 2.97 4.59 11.07
CA ARG A 76 3.27 4.64 9.63
C ARG A 76 2.29 5.58 8.92
N PRO A 77 2.78 6.54 8.12
CA PRO A 77 1.93 7.34 7.25
C PRO A 77 1.05 6.45 6.36
N ALA A 78 -0.20 6.85 6.18
CA ALA A 78 -1.17 6.14 5.35
C ALA A 78 -1.79 7.07 4.31
N VAL A 79 -1.76 6.65 3.04
CA VAL A 79 -2.38 7.37 1.92
C VAL A 79 -3.53 6.55 1.38
N VAL A 80 -4.73 7.13 1.36
CA VAL A 80 -5.92 6.46 0.82
C VAL A 80 -6.11 6.88 -0.63
N VAL A 81 -6.21 5.91 -1.54
CA VAL A 81 -6.42 6.16 -2.97
C VAL A 81 -7.62 5.38 -3.48
N ARG A 82 -8.29 5.91 -4.51
CA ARG A 82 -9.44 5.22 -5.08
C ARG A 82 -9.05 4.01 -5.91
N ARG A 83 -8.17 4.19 -6.90
CA ARG A 83 -7.88 3.21 -7.95
C ARG A 83 -6.53 2.53 -7.78
N SER A 84 -6.45 1.24 -8.14
CA SER A 84 -5.19 0.52 -8.22
C SER A 84 -4.55 0.66 -9.61
N SER A 85 -3.63 1.59 -9.82
CA SER A 85 -2.89 1.74 -11.09
C SER A 85 -1.48 2.30 -10.91
N SER A 86 -0.60 2.02 -11.88
CA SER A 86 0.76 2.59 -11.94
C SER A 86 0.75 4.11 -11.94
N SER A 87 -0.16 4.76 -12.67
CA SER A 87 -0.30 6.22 -12.66
C SER A 87 -0.72 6.78 -11.28
N THR A 88 -1.49 6.00 -10.51
CA THR A 88 -1.85 6.40 -9.14
C THR A 88 -0.66 6.25 -8.21
N LEU A 89 0.10 5.15 -8.33
CA LEU A 89 1.34 4.95 -7.56
C LEU A 89 2.36 6.06 -7.83
N ARG A 90 2.59 6.43 -9.11
CA ARG A 90 3.49 7.55 -9.47
C ARG A 90 3.09 8.87 -8.81
N ARG A 91 1.79 9.18 -8.78
CA ARG A 91 1.29 10.41 -8.13
C ARG A 91 1.48 10.38 -6.62
N VAL A 92 1.28 9.23 -5.98
CA VAL A 92 1.54 9.07 -4.55
C VAL A 92 3.02 9.27 -4.25
N ILE A 93 3.91 8.63 -5.01
CA ILE A 93 5.37 8.77 -4.85
C ILE A 93 5.77 10.24 -4.97
N ALA A 94 5.37 10.92 -6.06
CA ALA A 94 5.69 12.33 -6.25
C ALA A 94 5.18 13.23 -5.11
N SER A 95 4.00 12.94 -4.56
CA SER A 95 3.46 13.67 -3.41
C SER A 95 4.25 13.43 -2.12
N LEU A 96 4.75 12.21 -1.91
CA LEU A 96 5.56 11.87 -0.73
C LEU A 96 6.93 12.54 -0.81
N GLU A 97 7.56 12.53 -1.99
CA GLU A 97 8.83 13.20 -2.24
C GLU A 97 8.73 14.72 -2.05
N ALA A 98 7.65 15.34 -2.55
CA ALA A 98 7.41 16.77 -2.38
C ALA A 98 7.19 17.19 -0.91
N THR A 99 6.79 16.26 -0.04
CA THR A 99 6.63 16.51 1.40
C THR A 99 7.94 16.32 2.17
N ALA A 100 8.89 15.59 1.60
CA ALA A 100 10.18 15.29 2.22
C ALA A 100 11.29 16.31 1.86
N ALA A 101 11.07 17.12 0.81
CA ALA A 101 11.94 18.21 0.38
C ALA A 101 11.65 19.50 1.16
#